data_AF-A0A4Q3VDD4-F1
#
_entry.id   AF-A0A4Q3VDD4-F1
#
_cell.length_a   1.000
_cell.length_b   1.000
_cell.length_c   1.000
_cell.angle_alpha   90.00
_cell.angle_beta   90.00
_cell.angle_gamma   90.00
#
_symmetry.space_group_name_H-M   'P 1'
#
loop_
_entity.id
_entity.type
_entity.pdbx_description
1 polymer ?
#
loop_
_entity_poly.entity_id
_entity_poly.type
_entity_poly.pdbx_seq_one_letter_code
_entity_poly.pdbx_strand_id
1 'polypeptide(L)'
;MSALAKPNYSEVYEDALANFNEVEDFMGELAEMLTHLADALTTNPDQINLSKDAAPNLKVLSVTDHDWPSFARLRTLHAEWRAARDTLLSVWHLLGETERETASPLPPFGAQNLTNPVV
;
A
#
# COMPACT_ATOMS: atom_id res chain seq x y z
N MET A 1 12.48 42.30 -9.03
CA MET A 1 12.24 40.96 -9.58
C MET A 1 12.24 40.00 -8.40
N SER A 2 11.06 39.54 -7.96
CA SER A 2 10.98 38.54 -6.89
C SER A 2 11.58 37.24 -7.39
N ALA A 3 12.60 36.75 -6.69
CA ALA A 3 13.02 35.35 -6.83
C ALA A 3 11.79 34.48 -6.52
N LEU A 4 11.34 33.68 -7.49
CA LEU A 4 10.39 32.61 -7.22
C LEU A 4 11.00 31.77 -6.11
N ALA A 5 10.36 31.76 -4.93
CA ALA A 5 10.74 30.88 -3.85
C ALA A 5 10.77 29.45 -4.41
N LYS A 6 11.89 28.75 -4.22
CA LYS A 6 11.97 27.34 -4.64
C LYS A 6 10.80 26.59 -4.00
N PRO A 7 10.15 25.66 -4.72
CA PRO A 7 9.17 24.76 -4.13
C PRO A 7 9.76 24.11 -2.87
N ASN A 8 8.97 24.01 -1.80
CA ASN A 8 9.36 23.28 -0.60
C ASN A 8 9.34 21.78 -0.90
N TYR A 9 10.41 21.26 -1.49
CA TYR A 9 10.47 19.86 -1.91
C TYR A 9 10.36 18.88 -0.74
N SER A 10 10.71 19.29 0.48
CA SER A 10 10.51 18.48 1.69
C SER A 10 9.03 18.23 1.98
N GLU A 11 8.19 19.25 1.87
CA GLU A 11 6.74 19.11 2.05
C GLU A 11 6.13 18.24 0.96
N VAL A 12 6.54 18.46 -0.30
CA VAL A 12 6.13 17.61 -1.44
C VAL A 12 6.57 16.15 -1.25
N TYR A 13 7.73 15.92 -0.63
CA TYR A 13 8.21 14.58 -0.32
C TYR A 13 7.37 13.89 0.74
N GLU A 14 7.08 14.57 1.86
CA GLU A 14 6.26 13.99 2.93
C GLU A 14 4.83 13.70 2.45
N ASP A 15 4.26 14.56 1.60
CA ASP A 15 2.96 14.30 0.95
C ASP A 15 3.02 13.07 0.02
N ALA A 16 4.08 12.95 -0.78
CA ALA A 16 4.28 11.79 -1.65
C ALA A 16 4.49 10.50 -0.83
N LEU A 17 5.15 10.60 0.32
CA LEU A 17 5.38 9.48 1.23
C LEU A 17 4.09 9.04 1.90
N ALA A 18 3.27 9.98 2.38
CA ALA A 18 1.96 9.69 2.95
C ALA A 18 1.06 8.96 1.93
N ASN A 19 0.99 9.47 0.71
CA ASN A 19 0.23 8.82 -0.36
C ASN A 19 0.77 7.43 -0.72
N PHE A 20 2.10 7.23 -0.72
CA PHE A 20 2.67 5.90 -0.92
C PHE A 20 2.29 4.93 0.19
N ASN A 21 2.36 5.36 1.45
CA ASN A 21 2.00 4.55 2.61
C ASN A 21 0.53 4.15 2.59
N GLU A 22 -0.38 5.04 2.20
CA GLU A 22 -1.81 4.69 2.06
C GLU A 22 -2.04 3.55 1.05
N VAL A 23 -1.29 3.54 -0.06
CA VAL A 23 -1.37 2.47 -1.05
C VAL A 23 -0.77 1.16 -0.52
N GLU A 24 0.34 1.22 0.21
CA GLU A 24 0.92 0.04 0.86
C GLU A 24 0.02 -0.54 1.95
N ASP A 25 -0.61 0.30 2.76
CA ASP A 25 -1.55 -0.13 3.81
C ASP A 25 -2.73 -0.89 3.18
N PHE A 26 -3.32 -0.37 2.10
CA PHE A 26 -4.39 -1.06 1.40
C PHE A 26 -3.94 -2.40 0.79
N MET A 27 -2.72 -2.46 0.25
CA MET A 27 -2.15 -3.74 -0.22
C MET A 27 -1.92 -4.73 0.92
N GLY A 28 -1.49 -4.25 2.08
CA GLY A 28 -1.29 -5.04 3.30
C GLY A 28 -2.59 -5.62 3.84
N GLU A 29 -3.63 -4.79 4.00
CA GLU A 29 -4.96 -5.20 4.44
C GLU A 29 -5.54 -6.29 3.52
N LEU A 30 -5.36 -6.12 2.20
CA LEU A 30 -5.81 -7.11 1.23
C LEU A 30 -5.05 -8.44 1.36
N ALA A 31 -3.73 -8.39 1.57
CA ALA A 31 -2.91 -9.58 1.78
C ALA A 31 -3.29 -10.31 3.07
N GLU A 32 -3.56 -9.58 4.15
CA GLU A 32 -4.02 -10.13 5.43
C GLU A 32 -5.38 -10.81 5.28
N MET A 33 -6.35 -10.15 4.62
CA MET A 33 -7.66 -10.74 4.33
C MET A 33 -7.54 -12.07 3.55
N LEU A 34 -6.71 -12.09 2.49
CA LEU A 34 -6.47 -13.30 1.70
C LEU A 34 -5.81 -14.40 2.52
N THR A 35 -4.90 -14.05 3.43
CA THR A 35 -4.22 -14.99 4.34
C THR A 35 -5.21 -15.59 5.33
N HIS A 36 -6.05 -14.77 5.97
CA HIS A 36 -7.08 -15.24 6.89
C HIS A 36 -8.10 -16.15 6.22
N LEU A 37 -8.52 -15.84 4.97
CA LEU A 37 -9.39 -16.74 4.23
C LEU A 37 -8.68 -18.06 3.89
N ALA A 38 -7.43 -18.02 3.43
CA ALA A 38 -6.66 -19.22 3.12
C ALA A 38 -6.49 -20.13 4.36
N ASP A 39 -6.24 -19.54 5.53
CA ASP A 39 -6.15 -20.26 6.80
C ASP A 39 -7.50 -20.87 7.20
N ALA A 40 -8.59 -20.10 7.11
CA ALA A 40 -9.93 -20.60 7.40
C ALA A 40 -10.35 -21.74 6.47
N LEU A 41 -10.02 -21.67 5.17
CA LEU A 41 -10.31 -22.73 4.18
C LEU A 41 -9.56 -24.02 4.52
N THR A 42 -8.38 -23.89 5.11
CA THR A 42 -7.51 -25.01 5.45
C THR A 42 -7.89 -25.64 6.79
N THR A 43 -8.24 -24.81 7.78
CA THR A 43 -8.41 -25.25 9.18
C THR A 43 -9.86 -25.58 9.53
N ASN A 44 -10.83 -24.80 9.05
CA ASN A 44 -12.25 -24.95 9.38
C ASN A 44 -13.14 -24.52 8.19
N PRO A 45 -13.17 -25.30 7.08
CA PRO A 45 -13.93 -24.94 5.88
C PRO A 45 -15.45 -24.78 6.14
N ASP A 46 -16.00 -25.51 7.13
CA ASP A 46 -17.41 -25.39 7.53
C ASP A 46 -17.76 -24.03 8.16
N GLN A 47 -16.75 -23.25 8.57
CA GLN A 47 -16.90 -21.90 9.13
C GLN A 47 -16.76 -20.80 8.08
N ILE A 48 -16.75 -21.15 6.79
CA ILE A 48 -16.75 -20.20 5.69
C ILE A 48 -18.08 -20.27 4.97
N ASN A 49 -18.71 -19.11 4.79
CA ASN A 49 -19.91 -19.00 3.99
C ASN A 49 -19.66 -18.10 2.79
N LEU A 50 -19.56 -18.71 1.61
CA LEU A 50 -19.39 -18.02 0.31
C LEU A 50 -20.72 -17.86 -0.45
N SER A 51 -21.86 -18.14 0.20
CA SER A 51 -23.16 -18.00 -0.47
C SER A 51 -23.57 -16.54 -0.61
N LYS A 52 -24.16 -16.20 -1.76
CA LYS A 52 -24.58 -14.84 -2.12
C LYS A 52 -25.59 -14.21 -1.13
N ASP A 53 -26.30 -15.04 -0.38
CA ASP A 53 -27.35 -14.64 0.58
C ASP A 53 -26.93 -14.87 2.05
N ALA A 54 -25.63 -15.07 2.31
CA ALA A 54 -25.10 -15.24 3.66
C ALA A 54 -25.32 -13.97 4.49
N ALA A 55 -26.11 -14.08 5.57
CA ALA A 55 -26.15 -13.02 6.57
C ALA A 55 -24.77 -12.91 7.25
N PRO A 56 -24.22 -11.69 7.43
CA PRO A 56 -22.94 -11.51 8.10
C PRO A 56 -23.02 -12.08 9.52
N ASN A 57 -22.14 -13.04 9.82
CA ASN A 57 -22.12 -13.73 11.10
C ASN A 57 -20.73 -13.56 11.71
N LEU A 58 -20.65 -13.02 12.93
CA LEU A 58 -19.38 -12.79 13.64
C LEU A 58 -18.59 -14.07 13.96
N LYS A 59 -19.20 -15.26 13.82
CA LYS A 59 -18.58 -16.57 14.05
C LYS A 59 -18.14 -17.28 12.76
N VAL A 60 -18.48 -16.74 11.59
CA VAL A 60 -18.26 -17.36 10.28
C VAL A 60 -17.65 -16.31 9.37
N LEU A 61 -16.52 -16.61 8.75
CA LEU A 61 -15.94 -15.68 7.78
C LEU A 61 -16.89 -15.59 6.57
N SER A 62 -17.63 -14.49 6.50
CA SER A 62 -18.56 -14.19 5.41
C SER A 62 -17.85 -13.27 4.43
N VAL A 63 -17.37 -13.82 3.33
CA VAL A 63 -16.77 -13.07 2.22
C VAL A 63 -17.82 -13.01 1.13
N THR A 64 -18.28 -11.82 0.78
CA THR A 64 -19.20 -11.62 -0.35
C THR A 64 -18.41 -11.38 -1.64
N ASP A 65 -19.06 -11.50 -2.79
CA ASP A 65 -18.45 -11.20 -4.10
C ASP A 65 -17.85 -9.78 -4.18
N HIS A 66 -18.36 -8.84 -3.37
CA HIS A 66 -17.84 -7.48 -3.28
C HIS A 66 -16.50 -7.42 -2.52
N ASP A 67 -16.31 -8.30 -1.54
CA ASP A 67 -15.12 -8.34 -0.70
C ASP A 67 -13.96 -9.07 -1.41
N TRP A 68 -14.28 -9.88 -2.42
CA TRP A 68 -13.28 -10.55 -3.24
C TRP A 68 -12.63 -9.58 -4.25
N PRO A 69 -11.30 -9.42 -4.25
CA PRO A 69 -10.65 -8.54 -5.20
C PRO A 69 -10.74 -9.13 -6.61
N SER A 70 -11.40 -8.40 -7.52
CA SER A 70 -11.32 -8.75 -8.94
C SER A 70 -9.87 -8.63 -9.45
N PHE A 71 -9.50 -9.45 -10.44
CA PHE A 71 -8.19 -9.32 -11.08
C PHE A 71 -7.95 -7.91 -11.65
N ALA A 72 -9.01 -7.27 -12.15
CA ALA A 72 -8.94 -5.88 -12.60
C ALA A 72 -8.56 -4.92 -11.46
N ARG A 73 -9.15 -5.09 -10.26
CA ARG A 73 -8.82 -4.29 -9.08
C ARG A 73 -7.39 -4.50 -8.62
N LEU A 74 -6.92 -5.76 -8.58
CA LEU A 74 -5.52 -6.08 -8.24
C LEU A 74 -4.54 -5.41 -9.21
N ARG A 75 -4.84 -5.48 -10.52
CA ARG A 75 -4.01 -4.85 -11.55
C ARG A 75 -3.96 -3.33 -11.39
N THR A 76 -5.09 -2.69 -11.11
CA THR A 76 -5.17 -1.24 -10.87
C THR A 76 -4.37 -0.86 -9.63
N LEU A 77 -4.56 -1.57 -8.51
CA LEU A 77 -3.85 -1.29 -7.26
C LEU A 77 -2.33 -1.41 -7.43
N HIS A 78 -1.87 -2.44 -8.13
CA HIS A 78 -0.44 -2.59 -8.41
C HIS A 78 0.11 -1.50 -9.32
N ALA A 79 -0.70 -0.97 -10.24
CA ALA A 79 -0.31 0.19 -11.05
C ALA A 79 -0.24 1.48 -10.20
N GLU A 80 -1.18 1.68 -9.28
CA GLU A 80 -1.20 2.77 -8.31
C GLU A 80 0.05 2.74 -7.42
N TRP A 81 0.40 1.56 -6.89
CA TRP A 81 1.63 1.38 -6.09
C TRP A 81 2.89 1.77 -6.87
N ARG A 82 3.01 1.32 -8.12
CA ARG A 82 4.15 1.69 -8.97
C ARG A 82 4.23 3.19 -9.22
N ALA A 83 3.09 3.82 -9.53
CA ALA A 83 3.03 5.25 -9.77
C ALA A 83 3.40 6.06 -8.52
N ALA A 84 2.92 5.64 -7.34
CA ALA A 84 3.26 6.25 -6.07
C ALA A 84 4.75 6.09 -5.75
N ARG A 85 5.31 4.88 -5.92
CA ARG A 85 6.75 4.61 -5.77
C ARG A 85 7.61 5.50 -6.67
N ASP A 86 7.29 5.54 -7.96
CA ASP A 86 8.07 6.29 -8.94
C ASP A 86 7.99 7.81 -8.67
N THR A 87 6.83 8.29 -8.19
CA THR A 87 6.65 9.68 -7.74
C THR A 87 7.52 9.97 -6.51
N LEU A 88 7.45 9.13 -5.48
CA LEU A 88 8.23 9.28 -4.26
C LEU A 88 9.74 9.31 -4.54
N LEU A 89 10.24 8.38 -5.37
CA LEU A 89 11.63 8.35 -5.80
C LEU A 89 12.02 9.60 -6.58
N SER A 90 11.16 10.07 -7.48
CA SER A 90 11.40 11.29 -8.25
C SER A 90 11.54 12.51 -7.34
N VAL A 91 10.67 12.65 -6.34
CA VAL A 91 10.73 13.77 -5.38
C VAL A 91 11.93 13.64 -4.45
N TRP A 92 12.25 12.44 -3.97
CA TRP A 92 13.45 12.19 -3.18
C TRP A 92 14.74 12.63 -3.90
N HIS A 93 14.82 12.41 -5.21
CA HIS A 93 15.94 12.86 -6.02
C HIS A 93 16.02 14.39 -6.18
N LEU A 94 14.92 15.12 -5.99
CA LEU A 94 14.89 16.58 -5.99
C LEU A 94 15.32 17.19 -4.65
N LEU A 95 15.24 16.44 -3.55
CA LEU A 95 15.75 16.88 -2.25
C LEU A 95 17.27 17.05 -2.26
N GLY A 96 17.74 18.13 -1.64
CA GLY A 96 19.15 18.35 -1.34
C GLY A 96 19.65 17.40 -0.24
N GLU A 97 20.98 17.28 -0.10
CA GLU A 97 21.61 16.39 0.89
C GLU A 97 21.16 16.67 2.33
N THR A 98 21.15 17.95 2.73
CA THR A 98 20.68 18.38 4.06
C THR A 98 19.18 18.13 4.27
N GLU A 99 18.38 18.20 3.20
CA GLU A 99 16.94 17.94 3.29
C GLU A 99 16.68 16.44 3.49
N ARG A 100 17.46 15.58 2.82
CA ARG A 100 17.38 14.11 2.98
C ARG A 100 17.82 13.63 4.37
N GLU A 101 18.75 14.31 5.02
CA GLU A 101 19.15 13.98 6.40
C GLU A 101 18.02 14.20 7.41
N THR A 102 17.11 15.13 7.11
CA THR A 102 15.99 15.49 7.99
C THR A 102 14.66 14.87 7.57
N ALA A 103 14.54 14.45 6.31
CA ALA A 103 13.33 13.84 5.77
C ALA A 103 13.13 12.41 6.29
N SER A 104 11.88 11.96 6.27
CA SER A 104 11.56 10.56 6.55
C SER A 104 12.31 9.63 5.58
N PRO A 105 12.85 8.48 6.03
CA PRO A 105 13.60 7.58 5.16
C PRO A 105 12.71 6.98 4.07
N LEU A 106 13.29 6.66 2.92
CA LEU A 106 12.58 5.92 1.88
C LEU A 106 12.10 4.56 2.42
N PRO A 107 10.87 4.16 2.10
CA PRO A 107 10.38 2.84 2.45
C PRO A 107 11.16 1.76 1.70
N PRO A 108 11.16 0.50 2.20
CA PRO A 108 11.94 -0.58 1.60
C PRO A 108 11.42 -1.02 0.21
N PHE A 109 10.24 -0.56 -0.23
CA PHE A 109 9.61 -0.95 -1.50
C PHE A 109 9.50 -2.47 -1.69
N GLY A 110 9.22 -3.20 -0.61
CA GLY A 110 9.16 -4.67 -0.61
C GLY A 110 10.52 -5.37 -0.56
N ALA A 111 11.63 -4.65 -0.37
CA ALA A 111 12.93 -5.26 -0.10
C ALA A 111 12.93 -5.95 1.28
N GLN A 112 13.36 -7.21 1.34
CA GLN A 112 13.52 -7.94 2.61
C GLN A 112 14.63 -7.37 3.51
N ASN A 113 15.45 -6.46 2.98
CA ASN A 113 16.56 -5.85 3.70
C ASN A 113 16.40 -4.32 3.74
N LEU A 114 16.09 -3.81 4.94
CA LEU A 114 15.89 -2.39 5.25
C LEU A 114 17.11 -1.51 4.98
N THR A 115 18.30 -2.10 4.84
CA THR A 115 19.55 -1.36 4.54
C THR A 115 19.80 -1.14 3.06
N ASN A 116 18.96 -1.71 2.19
CA ASN A 116 19.11 -1.55 0.75
C ASN A 116 17.71 -1.41 0.12
N PRO A 117 17.05 -0.25 0.28
CA PRO A 117 15.83 0.04 -0.45
C PRO A 117 16.20 -0.01 -1.93
N VAL A 118 15.72 -1.04 -2.63
CA VAL A 118 16.16 -1.34 -3.99
C VAL A 118 15.82 -0.18 -4.91
N VAL A 119 16.88 0.54 -5.30
CA VAL A 119 17.06 1.25 -6.57
C VAL A 119 18.23 0.57 -7.28
#